data_AF-A0A7X7DI02-F1
#
_entry.id   AF-A0A7X7DI02-F1
#
_cell.length_a   1.000
_cell.length_b   1.000
_cell.length_c   1.000
_cell.angle_alpha   90.00
_cell.angle_beta   90.00
_cell.angle_gamma   90.00
#
_symmetry.space_group_name_H-M   'P 1'
#
loop_
_entity.id
_entity.type
_entity.pdbx_description
1 polymer ?
#
loop_
_entity_poly.entity_id
_entity_poly.type
_entity_poly.pdbx_seq_one_letter_code
_entity_poly.pdbx_strand_id
1 'polypeptide(L)'
;MVLVDPTPKELVDSLSDEQIEHLKAAGATKGVIDEAKDGLNASISTFKSLPTLEDIPLEVLTSSYTGRSALERERYDQLVAAHKSLSEQVTVGNHTIASKSSHYIQMDEPMLVADAVKRVYEKVRPGIKKYIQPF
;
A
#
# COMPACT_ATOMS: atom_id res chain seq x y z
N MET A 1 -1.50 1.65 -11.00
CA MET A 1 -0.76 1.04 -9.88
C MET A 1 -1.73 0.34 -8.96
N VAL A 2 -1.34 -0.79 -8.39
CA VAL A 2 -2.11 -1.49 -7.35
C VAL A 2 -1.27 -1.50 -6.09
N LEU A 3 -1.82 -1.01 -4.98
CA LEU A 3 -1.20 -1.07 -3.66
C LEU A 3 -1.99 -2.05 -2.80
N VAL A 4 -1.31 -3.04 -2.24
CA VAL A 4 -1.92 -4.10 -1.43
C VAL A 4 -1.45 -3.92 0.01
N ASP A 5 -2.40 -3.60 0.89
CA ASP A 5 -2.18 -3.32 2.32
C ASP A 5 -0.95 -2.42 2.56
N PRO A 6 -0.84 -1.26 1.88
CA PRO A 6 0.36 -0.44 1.99
C PRO A 6 0.54 0.05 3.43
N THR A 7 1.76 0.20 3.91
CA THR A 7 1.99 0.81 5.21
C THR A 7 1.89 2.34 5.07
N PRO A 8 0.98 3.04 5.79
CA PRO A 8 0.91 4.49 5.74
C PRO A 8 2.19 5.11 6.28
N LYS A 9 2.60 6.24 5.69
CA LYS A 9 3.79 6.96 6.13
C LYS A 9 3.67 7.40 7.59
N GLU A 10 2.48 7.79 8.01
CA GLU A 10 2.16 8.24 9.37
C GLU A 10 2.34 7.12 10.39
N LEU A 11 2.05 5.87 9.99
CA LEU A 11 2.29 4.70 10.81
C LEU A 11 3.80 4.46 10.96
N VAL A 12 4.56 4.57 9.87
CA VAL A 12 6.03 4.40 9.90
C VAL A 12 6.70 5.48 10.74
N ASP A 13 6.29 6.74 10.59
CA ASP A 13 6.85 7.89 11.31
C ASP A 13 6.50 7.87 12.82
N SER A 14 5.50 7.08 13.24
CA SER A 14 5.05 6.96 14.65
C SER A 14 5.54 5.71 15.38
N LEU A 15 6.31 4.83 14.71
CA LEU A 15 6.90 3.67 15.37
C LEU A 15 7.98 4.10 16.36
N SER A 16 7.73 3.88 17.66
CA SER A 16 8.75 4.05 18.70
C SER A 16 9.79 2.93 18.64
N ASP A 17 10.98 3.17 19.22
CA ASP A 17 12.03 2.13 19.30
C ASP A 17 11.54 0.85 20.00
N GLU A 18 10.63 0.97 20.96
CA GLU A 18 10.00 -0.16 21.67
C GLU A 18 9.05 -0.98 20.76
N GLN A 19 8.29 -0.30 19.89
CA GLN A 19 7.43 -0.97 18.91
C GLN A 19 8.26 -1.66 17.82
N ILE A 20 9.41 -1.09 17.46
CA ILE A 20 10.37 -1.72 16.56
C ILE A 20 10.95 -3.00 17.19
N GLU A 21 11.25 -3.01 18.49
CA GLU A 21 11.67 -4.22 19.22
C GLU A 21 10.56 -5.28 19.29
N HIS A 22 9.28 -4.89 19.45
CA HIS A 22 8.17 -5.83 19.35
C HIS A 22 7.99 -6.43 17.94
N LEU A 23 8.25 -5.66 16.88
CA LEU A 23 8.29 -6.18 15.51
C LEU A 23 9.43 -7.18 15.31
N LYS A 24 10.62 -6.94 15.90
CA LYS A 24 11.73 -7.93 15.95
C LYS A 24 11.29 -9.22 16.64
N ALA A 25 10.62 -9.10 17.79
CA ALA A 25 10.17 -10.24 18.56
C ALA A 25 9.05 -11.05 17.85
N ALA A 26 8.24 -10.40 17.02
CA ALA A 26 7.20 -11.02 16.21
C ALA A 26 7.72 -11.76 14.95
N GLY A 27 9.04 -11.84 14.76
CA GLY A 27 9.66 -12.57 13.65
C GLY A 27 9.88 -11.73 12.40
N ALA A 28 9.76 -10.40 12.47
CA ALA A 28 10.30 -9.54 11.43
C ALA A 28 11.81 -9.79 11.37
N THR A 29 12.30 -10.29 10.24
CA THR A 29 13.73 -10.57 10.07
C THR A 29 14.50 -9.27 10.23
N LYS A 30 15.70 -9.36 10.82
CA LYS A 30 16.59 -8.20 11.06
C LYS A 30 16.75 -7.32 9.81
N GLY A 31 16.73 -7.93 8.61
CA GLY A 31 16.74 -7.26 7.32
C GLY A 31 15.56 -6.31 7.06
N VAL A 32 14.34 -6.62 7.52
CA VAL A 32 13.14 -5.77 7.35
C VAL A 32 13.24 -4.48 8.18
N ILE A 33 13.91 -4.56 9.34
CA ILE A 33 14.03 -3.43 10.27
C ILE A 33 15.21 -2.55 9.91
N ASP A 34 16.32 -3.16 9.49
CA ASP A 34 17.46 -2.44 8.94
C ASP A 34 17.07 -1.81 7.57
N GLU A 35 16.26 -2.47 6.72
CA GLU A 35 15.66 -1.86 5.50
C GLU A 35 14.70 -0.71 5.83
N ALA A 36 13.88 -0.83 6.87
CA ALA A 36 12.95 0.21 7.25
C ALA A 36 13.65 1.48 7.78
N LYS A 37 14.72 1.33 8.58
CA LYS A 37 15.45 2.47 9.15
C LYS A 37 16.49 3.06 8.18
N ASP A 38 17.33 2.22 7.57
CA ASP A 38 18.39 2.71 6.68
C ASP A 38 17.92 2.84 5.24
N GLY A 39 17.11 1.89 4.76
CA GLY A 39 16.60 1.87 3.38
C GLY A 39 15.57 2.98 3.11
N LEU A 40 14.55 3.12 3.97
CA LEU A 40 13.53 4.16 3.76
C LEU A 40 14.11 5.56 3.95
N ASN A 41 14.81 5.83 5.06
CA ASN A 41 15.33 7.18 5.34
C ASN A 41 16.39 7.62 4.34
N ALA A 42 17.30 6.73 3.92
CA ALA A 42 18.26 7.06 2.88
C ALA A 42 17.56 7.33 1.53
N SER A 43 16.46 6.61 1.25
CA SER A 43 15.69 6.76 0.01
C SER A 43 14.73 7.94 -0.01
N ILE A 44 14.41 8.57 1.15
CA ILE A 44 13.49 9.73 1.20
C ILE A 44 13.96 10.86 0.27
N SER A 45 15.26 11.15 0.25
CA SER A 45 15.82 12.20 -0.62
C SER A 45 15.64 11.85 -2.10
N THR A 46 15.86 10.59 -2.46
CA THR A 46 15.63 10.05 -3.80
C THR A 46 14.15 10.12 -4.17
N PHE A 47 13.23 9.67 -3.31
CA PHE A 47 11.78 9.74 -3.56
C PHE A 47 11.29 11.17 -3.77
N LYS A 48 11.79 12.14 -2.98
CA LYS A 48 11.47 13.57 -3.16
C LYS A 48 12.01 14.14 -4.47
N SER A 49 13.06 13.55 -5.02
CA SER A 49 13.66 13.94 -6.30
C SER A 49 13.03 13.26 -7.51
N LEU A 50 12.23 12.20 -7.29
CA LEU A 50 11.57 11.52 -8.39
C LEU A 50 10.60 12.47 -9.08
N PRO A 51 10.52 12.44 -10.42
CA PRO A 51 9.50 13.18 -11.13
C PRO A 51 8.13 12.72 -10.64
N THR A 52 7.21 13.67 -10.47
CA THR A 52 5.81 13.34 -10.22
C THR A 52 5.33 12.46 -11.36
N LEU A 53 4.80 11.27 -11.02
CA LEU A 53 4.17 10.42 -12.01
C LEU A 53 2.96 11.18 -12.59
N GLU A 54 2.73 11.02 -13.88
CA GLU A 54 1.45 11.39 -14.48
C GLU A 54 0.32 10.68 -13.72
N ASP A 55 -0.89 11.23 -13.83
CA ASP A 55 -2.06 10.72 -13.11
C ASP A 55 -2.38 9.27 -13.55
N ILE A 56 -1.83 8.31 -12.81
CA ILE A 56 -1.98 6.89 -13.08
C ILE A 56 -3.20 6.36 -12.33
N PRO A 57 -4.02 5.51 -12.97
CA PRO A 57 -5.06 4.80 -12.26
C PRO A 57 -4.52 4.06 -11.04
N LEU A 58 -5.12 4.30 -9.87
CA LEU A 58 -4.70 3.74 -8.60
C LEU A 58 -5.80 2.85 -8.02
N GLU A 59 -5.44 1.64 -7.61
CA GLU A 59 -6.29 0.78 -6.79
C GLU A 59 -5.56 0.54 -5.46
N VAL A 60 -6.19 0.88 -4.34
CA VAL A 60 -5.69 0.64 -2.99
C VAL A 60 -6.55 -0.44 -2.33
N LEU A 61 -5.94 -1.56 -1.95
CA LEU A 61 -6.58 -2.64 -1.23
C LEU A 61 -6.17 -2.59 0.23
N THR A 62 -7.13 -2.61 1.15
CA THR A 62 -6.88 -2.61 2.61
C THR A 62 -7.39 -3.90 3.21
N SER A 63 -6.62 -4.51 4.11
CA SER A 63 -7.06 -5.68 4.86
C SER A 63 -8.30 -5.34 5.71
N SER A 64 -9.07 -6.36 6.10
CA SER A 64 -10.19 -6.21 7.03
C SER A 64 -9.71 -6.18 8.48
N TYR A 65 -10.50 -5.51 9.31
CA TYR A 65 -10.28 -5.50 10.75
C TYR A 65 -10.47 -6.88 11.37
N THR A 66 -9.46 -7.38 12.07
CA THR A 66 -9.53 -8.64 12.83
C THR A 66 -9.11 -8.50 14.30
N GLY A 67 -8.84 -7.27 14.74
CA GLY A 67 -8.49 -6.96 16.13
C GLY A 67 -9.65 -7.19 17.11
N ARG A 68 -9.34 -7.13 18.41
CA ARG A 68 -10.32 -7.40 19.48
C ARG A 68 -10.50 -6.24 20.46
N SER A 69 -9.66 -5.20 20.38
CA SER A 69 -9.69 -4.05 21.29
C SER A 69 -10.12 -2.75 20.62
N ALA A 70 -10.63 -1.80 21.41
CA ALA A 70 -11.01 -0.47 20.90
C ALA A 70 -9.82 0.31 20.34
N LEU A 71 -8.63 0.16 20.93
CA LEU A 71 -7.40 0.80 20.45
C LEU A 71 -6.97 0.24 19.08
N GLU A 72 -7.06 -1.08 18.88
CA GLU A 72 -6.81 -1.69 17.57
C GLU A 72 -7.81 -1.20 16.52
N ARG A 73 -9.07 -1.00 16.91
CA ARG A 73 -10.09 -0.47 16.02
C ARG A 73 -9.80 0.97 15.60
N GLU A 74 -9.41 1.84 16.52
CA GLU A 74 -9.04 3.22 16.20
C GLU A 74 -7.86 3.27 15.22
N ARG A 75 -6.82 2.46 15.45
CA ARG A 75 -5.67 2.36 14.54
C ARG A 75 -6.06 1.83 13.17
N TYR A 76 -6.97 0.87 13.12
CA TYR A 76 -7.52 0.37 11.87
C TYR A 76 -8.32 1.45 11.13
N ASP A 77 -9.16 2.22 11.82
CA ASP A 77 -9.93 3.29 11.19
C ASP A 77 -8.99 4.38 10.64
N GLN A 78 -7.88 4.68 11.33
CA GLN A 78 -6.81 5.56 10.84
C GLN A 78 -6.12 4.99 9.58
N LEU A 79 -5.80 3.69 9.57
CA LEU A 79 -5.23 2.99 8.40
C LEU A 79 -6.16 3.11 7.18
N VAL A 80 -7.44 2.79 7.37
CA VAL A 80 -8.47 2.87 6.32
C VAL A 80 -8.59 4.30 5.79
N ALA A 81 -8.58 5.31 6.67
CA ALA A 81 -8.65 6.71 6.27
C ALA A 81 -7.42 7.14 5.45
N ALA A 82 -6.22 6.72 5.84
CA ALA A 82 -5.00 7.00 5.09
C ALA A 82 -5.03 6.35 3.70
N HIS A 83 -5.47 5.09 3.59
CA HIS A 83 -5.60 4.40 2.30
C HIS A 83 -6.63 5.04 1.39
N LYS A 84 -7.76 5.47 1.96
CA LYS A 84 -8.78 6.22 1.24
C LYS A 84 -8.21 7.53 0.70
N SER A 85 -7.55 8.32 1.56
CA SER A 85 -6.94 9.59 1.17
C SER A 85 -5.93 9.41 0.04
N LEU A 86 -5.13 8.34 0.07
CA LEU A 86 -4.19 8.03 -1.01
C LEU A 86 -4.89 7.80 -2.35
N SER A 87 -6.03 7.11 -2.35
CA SER A 87 -6.83 6.93 -3.56
C SER A 87 -7.47 8.23 -4.06
N GLU A 88 -7.80 9.17 -3.17
CA GLU A 88 -8.43 10.45 -3.52
C GLU A 88 -7.44 11.50 -4.07
N GLN A 89 -6.13 11.27 -3.93
CA GLN A 89 -5.07 12.17 -4.43
C GLN A 89 -4.83 12.06 -5.94
N VAL A 90 -5.44 11.07 -6.61
CA VAL A 90 -5.28 10.84 -8.06
C VAL A 90 -6.64 10.97 -8.76
N THR A 91 -6.64 11.34 -10.04
CA THR A 91 -7.89 11.51 -10.83
C THR A 91 -8.66 10.21 -10.98
N VAL A 92 -7.98 9.06 -11.01
CA VAL A 92 -8.61 7.74 -11.21
C VAL A 92 -8.23 6.78 -10.09
N GLY A 93 -8.67 7.08 -8.87
CA GLY A 93 -8.40 6.28 -7.69
C GLY A 93 -9.60 5.47 -7.21
N ASN A 94 -9.33 4.25 -6.73
CA ASN A 94 -10.29 3.37 -6.09
C ASN A 94 -9.70 2.82 -4.79
N HIS A 95 -10.54 2.73 -3.75
CA HIS A 95 -10.20 2.10 -2.47
C HIS A 95 -11.16 0.93 -2.21
N THR A 96 -10.63 -0.23 -1.83
CA THR A 96 -11.42 -1.43 -1.53
C THR A 96 -10.92 -2.10 -0.26
N ILE A 97 -11.86 -2.50 0.60
CA ILE A 97 -11.57 -3.30 1.79
C ILE A 97 -11.73 -4.79 1.42
N ALA A 98 -10.66 -5.55 1.62
CA ALA A 98 -10.57 -6.99 1.47
C ALA A 98 -11.27 -7.68 2.65
N SER A 99 -12.58 -7.86 2.53
CA SER A 99 -13.45 -8.32 3.62
C SER A 99 -13.12 -9.71 4.19
N LYS A 100 -12.27 -10.50 3.52
CA LYS A 100 -11.93 -11.88 3.92
C LYS A 100 -10.45 -12.06 4.26
N SER A 101 -9.65 -10.99 4.24
CA SER A 101 -8.23 -11.05 4.59
C SER A 101 -7.91 -10.14 5.77
N SER A 102 -7.08 -10.61 6.70
CA SER A 102 -6.59 -9.80 7.83
C SER A 102 -5.24 -9.13 7.60
N HIS A 103 -4.47 -9.58 6.60
CA HIS A 103 -3.16 -9.00 6.28
C HIS A 103 -2.67 -9.39 4.88
N TYR A 104 -2.49 -10.69 4.61
CA TYR A 104 -1.96 -11.18 3.33
C TYR A 104 -3.05 -11.31 2.25
N ILE A 105 -3.61 -10.18 1.82
CA ILE A 105 -4.71 -10.11 0.83
C ILE A 105 -4.40 -10.91 -0.43
N GLN A 106 -3.16 -10.90 -0.91
CA GLN A 106 -2.73 -11.65 -2.08
C GLN A 106 -2.80 -13.17 -1.91
N MET A 107 -2.77 -13.66 -0.67
CA MET A 107 -2.88 -15.08 -0.34
C MET A 107 -4.34 -15.46 -0.06
N ASP A 108 -5.06 -14.62 0.67
CA ASP A 108 -6.43 -14.89 1.13
C ASP A 108 -7.49 -14.57 0.07
N GLU A 109 -7.30 -13.48 -0.68
CA GLU A 109 -8.18 -12.98 -1.74
C GLU A 109 -7.41 -12.73 -3.06
N PRO A 110 -6.70 -13.72 -3.62
CA PRO A 110 -5.86 -13.54 -4.81
C PRO A 110 -6.64 -13.00 -6.02
N MET A 111 -7.91 -13.37 -6.15
CA MET A 111 -8.77 -12.88 -7.23
C MET A 111 -9.10 -11.39 -7.09
N LEU A 112 -9.24 -10.88 -5.86
CA LEU A 112 -9.43 -9.44 -5.61
C LEU A 112 -8.22 -8.65 -6.12
N VAL A 113 -7.01 -9.18 -5.86
CA VAL A 113 -5.75 -8.59 -6.36
C VAL A 113 -5.67 -8.67 -7.88
N ALA A 114 -5.95 -9.83 -8.47
CA ALA A 114 -5.94 -10.01 -9.93
C ALA A 114 -6.92 -9.06 -10.63
N ASP A 115 -8.12 -8.89 -10.09
CA ASP A 115 -9.13 -7.99 -10.63
C ASP A 115 -8.71 -6.52 -10.49
N ALA A 116 -8.07 -6.14 -9.39
CA ALA A 116 -7.50 -4.80 -9.23
C ALA A 116 -6.42 -4.52 -10.29
N VAL A 117 -5.51 -5.47 -10.51
CA VAL A 117 -4.49 -5.37 -11.57
C VAL A 117 -5.14 -5.24 -12.94
N LYS A 118 -6.16 -6.06 -13.23
CA LYS A 118 -6.91 -5.99 -14.49
C LYS A 118 -7.59 -4.64 -14.69
N ARG A 119 -8.21 -4.06 -13.66
CA ARG A 119 -8.84 -2.73 -13.72
C ARG A 119 -7.82 -1.64 -14.06
N VAL A 120 -6.65 -1.65 -13.41
CA VAL A 120 -5.56 -0.73 -13.74
C VAL A 120 -5.11 -0.92 -15.18
N TYR A 121 -4.85 -2.17 -15.58
CA TYR A 121 -4.39 -2.49 -16.93
C TYR A 121 -5.36 -1.98 -18.00
N GLU A 122 -6.65 -2.26 -17.86
CA GLU A 122 -7.65 -1.82 -18.85
C GLU A 122 -7.76 -0.30 -18.96
N LYS A 123 -7.54 0.44 -17.86
CA LYS A 123 -7.51 1.91 -17.87
C LYS A 123 -6.28 2.47 -18.59
N VAL A 124 -5.11 1.81 -18.51
CA VAL A 124 -3.87 2.28 -19.17
C VAL A 124 -3.64 1.71 -20.58
N ARG A 125 -4.27 0.57 -20.90
CA ARG A 125 -4.12 -0.15 -22.18
C ARG A 125 -4.29 0.74 -23.42
N PRO A 126 -5.24 1.69 -23.49
CA PRO A 126 -5.37 2.57 -24.66
C PRO A 126 -4.12 3.42 -24.92
N GLY A 127 -3.47 3.92 -23.86
CA GLY A 127 -2.22 4.69 -23.96
C GLY A 127 -1.03 3.84 -24.40
N ILE A 128 -0.97 2.57 -23.97
CA ILE A 128 0.08 1.62 -24.38
C ILE A 128 0.03 1.33 -25.89
N LYS A 129 -1.18 1.17 -26.46
CA LYS A 129 -1.33 0.94 -27.91
C LYS A 129 -0.76 2.06 -28.78
N LYS A 130 -0.66 3.29 -28.26
CA LYS A 130 -0.03 4.43 -28.98
C LYS A 130 1.46 4.20 -29.26
N TYR A 131 2.13 3.38 -28.45
CA TYR A 131 3.57 3.08 -28.54
C TYR A 131 3.88 1.76 -29.25
N ILE A 132 2.84 0.97 -29.57
CA ILE A 132 2.96 -0.27 -30.33
C ILE A 132 2.47 0.05 -31.76
N GLN A 133 3.28 0.76 -32.54
CA GLN A 133 3.05 0.82 -33.97
C GLN A 133 3.57 -0.48 -34.60
N PRO A 134 2.79 -1.17 -35.47
CA PRO A 134 3.32 -2.27 -36.25
C PRO A 134 4.41 -1.72 -37.20
N PHE A 135 5.56 -2.38 -37.20
CA PHE A 135 6.61 -2.17 -38.21
C PHE A 135 6.11 -2.54 -39.60
#